data_AF-A0A0L0UU82-F1
#
_entry.id   AF-A0A0L0UU82-F1
#
_cell.length_a   1.000
_cell.length_b   1.000
_cell.length_c   1.000
_cell.angle_alpha   90.00
_cell.angle_beta   90.00
_cell.angle_gamma   90.00
#
_symmetry.space_group_name_H-M   'P 1'
#
loop_
_entity.id
_entity.type
_entity.pdbx_description
1 polymer ?
#
loop_
_entity_poly.entity_id
_entity_poly.type
_entity_poly.pdbx_seq_one_letter_code
_entity_poly.pdbx_strand_id
1 'polypeptide(L)'
;MMGFFRVIALVLLMAPWEVTGNDDRVTYFGCWEKVDALCALATPDGSHQTLTWAERLHPRKRDYACYGDNLPLCCERHKFQAISTAPSKSIFVKTEDIKHCAHGGQ
;
A
#
# COMPACT_ATOMS: atom_id res chain seq x y z
N MET A 1 62.32 16.47 -20.99
CA MET A 1 61.88 15.21 -21.64
C MET A 1 61.87 14.11 -20.60
N MET A 2 60.85 13.24 -20.63
CA MET A 2 60.66 11.96 -19.89
C MET A 2 60.43 12.10 -18.37
N GLY A 3 59.27 11.83 -17.76
CA GLY A 3 58.03 11.20 -18.19
C GLY A 3 57.91 9.74 -17.72
N PHE A 4 57.35 9.49 -16.53
CA PHE A 4 56.77 8.19 -16.08
C PHE A 4 55.87 8.48 -14.86
N PHE A 5 54.56 8.73 -15.00
CA PHE A 5 53.42 7.81 -15.17
C PHE A 5 53.25 6.71 -14.12
N ARG A 6 52.22 6.93 -13.26
CA ARG A 6 51.21 5.99 -12.68
C ARG A 6 51.79 4.84 -11.81
N VAL A 7 51.25 4.51 -10.64
CA VAL A 7 49.96 3.80 -10.46
C VAL A 7 49.41 4.09 -9.06
N ILE A 8 48.27 4.80 -8.98
CA ILE A 8 47.41 4.79 -7.78
C ILE A 8 46.45 3.62 -7.98
N ALA A 9 46.73 2.50 -7.34
CA ALA A 9 45.80 1.36 -7.29
C ALA A 9 44.76 1.63 -6.18
N LEU A 10 43.81 2.51 -6.46
CA LEU A 10 42.59 2.66 -5.66
C LEU A 10 41.62 1.57 -6.09
N VAL A 11 41.70 0.41 -5.43
CA VAL A 11 40.65 -0.61 -5.50
C VAL A 11 39.48 -0.11 -4.66
N LEU A 12 38.66 0.76 -5.26
CA LEU A 12 37.34 1.08 -4.75
C LEU A 12 36.45 -0.13 -5.01
N LEU A 13 36.34 -1.02 -4.01
CA LEU A 13 35.27 -2.00 -3.93
C LEU A 13 33.96 -1.23 -3.73
N MET A 14 33.38 -0.77 -4.82
CA MET A 14 31.97 -0.41 -4.87
C MET A 14 31.22 -1.74 -4.74
N ALA A 15 30.88 -2.14 -3.52
CA ALA A 15 29.84 -3.13 -3.35
C ALA A 15 28.55 -2.49 -3.91
N PRO A 16 27.94 -3.03 -4.97
CA PRO A 16 26.61 -2.59 -5.35
C PRO A 16 25.70 -2.99 -4.20
N TRP A 17 25.29 -2.00 -3.41
CA TRP A 17 24.18 -2.17 -2.50
C TRP A 17 22.94 -2.24 -3.38
N GLU A 18 22.69 -3.42 -3.96
CA GLU A 18 21.40 -3.73 -4.53
C GLU A 18 20.45 -3.77 -3.33
N VAL A 19 19.85 -2.61 -3.05
CA VAL A 19 18.57 -2.57 -2.35
C VAL A 19 17.64 -3.38 -3.24
N THR A 20 17.40 -4.62 -2.84
CA THR A 20 16.31 -5.44 -3.37
C THR A 20 15.04 -4.71 -2.93
N GLY A 21 14.68 -3.68 -3.69
CA GLY A 21 13.40 -3.02 -3.57
C GLY A 21 12.39 -4.05 -4.00
N ASN A 22 11.77 -4.71 -3.03
CA ASN A 22 10.57 -5.48 -3.27
C ASN A 22 9.61 -4.54 -4.01
N ASP A 23 9.12 -4.98 -5.16
CA ASP A 23 8.23 -4.24 -6.06
C ASP A 23 6.83 -4.11 -5.41
N ASP A 24 6.79 -3.72 -4.15
CA ASP A 24 5.58 -3.50 -3.38
C ASP A 24 5.00 -2.20 -3.89
N ARG A 25 4.13 -2.30 -4.89
CA ARG A 25 3.34 -1.16 -5.37
C ARG A 25 2.58 -0.61 -4.16
N VAL A 26 2.95 0.61 -3.74
CA VAL A 26 2.25 1.31 -2.65
C VAL A 26 1.36 2.36 -3.27
N THR A 27 0.07 2.30 -2.95
CA THR A 27 -0.91 3.30 -3.34
C THR A 27 -1.25 4.17 -2.15
N TYR A 28 -0.88 5.45 -2.23
CA TYR A 28 -1.15 6.45 -1.20
C TYR A 28 -2.48 7.16 -1.46
N PHE A 29 -3.26 7.40 -0.40
CA PHE A 29 -4.54 8.08 -0.51
C PHE A 29 -4.97 8.74 0.80
N GLY A 30 -5.94 9.64 0.70
CA GLY A 30 -6.58 10.30 1.83
C GLY A 30 -8.07 9.98 1.88
N CYS A 31 -8.64 10.00 3.09
CA CYS A 31 -10.08 9.91 3.30
C CYS A 31 -10.53 11.03 4.24
N TRP A 32 -11.75 11.53 4.05
CA TRP A 32 -12.33 12.56 4.92
C TRP A 32 -12.53 12.10 6.37
N GLU A 33 -12.96 13.02 7.24
CA GLU A 33 -13.00 12.77 8.67
C GLU A 33 -13.97 11.65 9.10
N LYS A 34 -15.09 11.54 8.40
CA LYS A 34 -16.23 10.69 8.78
C LYS A 34 -16.34 9.41 7.93
N VAL A 35 -15.25 8.99 7.33
CA VAL A 35 -15.14 7.76 6.54
C VAL A 35 -13.99 6.90 7.05
N ASP A 36 -14.08 5.61 6.79
CA ASP A 36 -13.00 4.66 7.06
C ASP A 36 -12.21 4.37 5.78
N ALA A 37 -10.90 4.24 5.92
CA ALA A 37 -9.97 3.92 4.85
C ALA A 37 -9.73 2.40 4.79
N LEU A 38 -9.94 1.82 3.62
CA LEU A 38 -9.92 0.38 3.37
C LEU A 38 -9.07 0.07 2.13
N CYS A 39 -8.59 -1.16 2.08
CA CYS A 39 -7.91 -1.74 0.94
C CYS A 39 -8.72 -2.96 0.46
N ALA A 40 -9.04 -3.00 -0.83
CA ALA A 40 -9.82 -4.06 -1.43
C ALA A 40 -9.02 -4.86 -2.45
N LEU A 41 -9.03 -6.18 -2.30
CA LEU A 41 -8.48 -7.12 -3.26
C LEU A 41 -9.62 -7.80 -3.99
N ALA A 42 -9.69 -7.63 -5.31
CA ALA A 42 -10.64 -8.35 -6.15
C ALA A 42 -10.33 -9.85 -6.14
N THR A 43 -11.35 -10.68 -6.02
CA THR A 43 -11.19 -12.13 -6.21
C THR A 43 -11.38 -12.54 -7.67
N PRO A 44 -10.88 -13.72 -8.09
CA PRO A 44 -10.86 -14.12 -9.50
C PRO A 44 -12.25 -14.18 -10.17
N ASP A 45 -13.30 -14.39 -9.39
CA ASP A 45 -14.69 -14.40 -9.83
C ASP A 45 -15.27 -12.99 -10.06
N GLY A 46 -14.59 -11.93 -9.59
CA GLY A 46 -14.99 -10.52 -9.74
C GLY A 46 -16.25 -10.10 -8.97
N SER A 47 -17.03 -11.06 -8.46
CA SER A 47 -18.26 -10.79 -7.73
C SER A 47 -18.04 -10.47 -6.26
N HIS A 48 -16.87 -10.80 -5.72
CA HIS A 48 -16.50 -10.53 -4.35
C HIS A 48 -15.14 -9.82 -4.26
N GLN A 49 -14.91 -9.25 -3.08
CA GLN A 49 -13.66 -8.62 -2.72
C GLN A 49 -13.30 -8.96 -1.28
N THR A 50 -11.99 -9.04 -1.03
CA THR A 50 -11.46 -9.11 0.32
C THR A 50 -11.13 -7.71 0.79
N LEU A 51 -11.71 -7.29 1.92
CA LEU A 51 -11.45 -5.99 2.52
C LEU A 51 -10.51 -6.11 3.71
N THR A 52 -9.59 -5.16 3.81
CA THR A 52 -8.69 -4.96 4.95
C THR A 52 -8.64 -3.47 5.30
N TRP A 53 -8.22 -3.13 6.53
CA TRP A 53 -7.97 -1.74 6.88
C TRP A 53 -6.74 -1.21 6.15
N ALA A 54 -6.82 0.02 5.64
CA ALA A 54 -5.64 0.68 5.10
C ALA A 54 -4.65 1.06 6.20
N GLU A 55 -3.36 1.05 5.88
CA GLU A 55 -2.33 1.45 6.85
C GLU A 55 -2.30 2.96 6.99
N ARG A 56 -2.37 3.46 8.22
CA ARG A 56 -2.22 4.90 8.50
C ARG A 56 -0.74 5.24 8.60
N LEU A 57 -0.25 6.12 7.72
CA LEU A 57 1.17 6.47 7.63
C LEU A 57 1.64 7.41 8.74
N HIS A 58 0.72 8.25 9.22
CA HIS A 58 1.06 9.30 10.18
C HIS A 58 0.02 9.35 11.30
N PRO A 59 0.46 9.31 12.57
CA PRO A 59 -0.44 9.53 13.69
C PRO A 59 -1.18 10.86 13.54
N ARG A 60 -2.50 10.85 13.76
CA ARG A 60 -3.40 12.02 13.69
C ARG A 60 -3.60 12.65 12.29
N LYS A 61 -2.88 12.21 11.25
CA LYS A 61 -3.23 12.56 9.86
C LYS A 61 -4.03 11.44 9.21
N ARG A 62 -4.74 11.77 8.13
CA ARG A 62 -5.59 10.85 7.37
C ARG A 62 -4.93 10.46 6.05
N ASP A 63 -3.63 10.22 6.13
CA ASP A 63 -2.80 9.75 5.03
C ASP A 63 -2.65 8.24 5.18
N TYR A 64 -3.10 7.51 4.17
CA TYR A 64 -3.19 6.05 4.19
C TYR A 64 -2.43 5.42 3.03
N ALA A 65 -2.12 4.14 3.18
CA ALA A 65 -1.51 3.32 2.14
C ALA A 65 -2.22 1.96 2.00
N CYS A 66 -2.33 1.53 0.74
CA CYS A 66 -2.59 0.14 0.36
C CYS A 66 -1.36 -0.42 -0.35
N TYR A 67 -1.06 -1.70 -0.11
CA TYR A 67 0.10 -2.39 -0.68
C TYR A 67 -0.32 -3.40 -1.74
N GLY A 68 0.58 -3.67 -2.69
CA GLY A 68 0.33 -4.56 -3.82
C GLY A 68 -0.75 -4.01 -4.74
N ASP A 69 -1.56 -4.89 -5.32
CA ASP A 69 -2.65 -4.53 -6.23
C ASP A 69 -3.98 -4.22 -5.51
N ASN A 70 -3.92 -3.90 -4.21
CA ASN A 70 -5.09 -3.52 -3.45
C ASN A 70 -5.63 -2.14 -3.87
N LEU A 71 -6.93 -2.07 -4.11
CA LEU A 71 -7.64 -0.85 -4.45
C LEU A 71 -7.95 -0.03 -3.19
N PRO A 72 -7.51 1.23 -3.08
CA PRO A 72 -7.87 2.10 -1.97
C PRO A 72 -9.35 2.52 -2.02
N LEU A 73 -10.03 2.44 -0.88
CA LEU A 73 -11.44 2.80 -0.72
C LEU A 73 -11.63 3.70 0.50
N CYS A 74 -12.51 4.70 0.37
CA CYS A 74 -13.09 5.43 1.49
C CYS A 74 -14.58 5.07 1.62
N CYS A 75 -14.94 4.40 2.71
CA CYS A 75 -16.30 3.91 2.95
C CYS A 75 -16.93 4.58 4.18
N GLU A 76 -18.25 4.48 4.32
CA GLU A 76 -18.95 4.95 5.51
C GLU A 76 -18.36 4.36 6.79
N ARG A 77 -18.16 5.23 7.79
CA ARG A 77 -17.53 4.85 9.06
C ARG A 77 -18.28 3.72 9.75
N HIS A 78 -17.54 2.74 10.27
CA HIS A 78 -18.00 1.54 10.97
C HIS A 78 -18.77 0.51 10.13
N LYS A 79 -19.01 0.76 8.83
CA LYS A 79 -19.73 -0.18 7.97
C LYS A 79 -19.09 -1.57 7.93
N PHE A 80 -17.76 -1.62 7.89
CA PHE A 80 -16.98 -2.85 7.79
C PHE A 80 -16.20 -3.17 9.07
N GLN A 81 -16.75 -2.80 10.23
CA GLN A 81 -16.09 -2.98 11.53
C GLN A 81 -15.73 -4.44 11.85
N ALA A 82 -16.40 -5.40 11.22
CA ALA A 82 -16.11 -6.83 11.32
C ALA A 82 -14.65 -7.19 10.96
N ILE A 83 -13.94 -6.36 10.16
CA ILE A 83 -12.50 -6.53 9.87
C ILE A 83 -11.69 -6.55 11.16
N SER A 84 -12.01 -5.69 12.13
CA SER A 84 -11.25 -5.57 13.39
C SER A 84 -11.38 -6.81 14.27
N THR A 85 -12.53 -7.48 14.24
CA THR A 85 -12.83 -8.67 15.04
C THR A 85 -12.56 -9.97 14.31
N ALA A 86 -12.45 -9.95 12.98
CA ALA A 86 -12.11 -11.12 12.18
C ALA A 86 -10.71 -11.65 12.54
N PRO A 87 -10.53 -12.98 12.70
CA PRO A 87 -9.22 -13.57 12.98
C PRO A 87 -8.16 -13.25 11.92
N SER A 88 -8.57 -13.18 10.65
CA SER A 88 -7.70 -12.89 9.51
C SER A 88 -7.41 -11.40 9.31
N LYS A 89 -8.02 -10.50 10.11
CA LYS A 89 -8.01 -9.05 9.89
C LYS A 89 -8.48 -8.65 8.48
N SER A 90 -9.36 -9.47 7.92
CA SER A 90 -9.97 -9.28 6.62
C SER A 90 -11.39 -9.83 6.62
N ILE A 91 -12.22 -9.34 5.71
CA ILE A 91 -13.55 -9.90 5.47
C ILE A 91 -13.77 -10.08 3.97
N PHE A 92 -14.61 -11.04 3.62
CA PHE A 92 -15.06 -11.28 2.26
C PHE A 92 -16.45 -10.66 2.08
N VAL A 93 -16.58 -9.73 1.14
CA VAL A 93 -17.83 -9.02 0.86
C VAL A 93 -18.13 -9.08 -0.61
N LYS A 94 -19.37 -8.79 -0.97
CA LYS A 94 -19.73 -8.71 -2.39
C LYS A 94 -19.31 -7.35 -2.96
N THR A 95 -19.00 -7.30 -4.25
CA THR A 95 -18.59 -6.06 -4.92
C THR A 95 -19.67 -4.97 -4.82
N GLU A 96 -20.96 -5.34 -4.77
CA GLU A 96 -22.05 -4.38 -4.56
C GLU A 96 -22.01 -3.68 -3.20
N ASP A 97 -21.49 -4.33 -2.15
CA ASP A 97 -21.48 -3.79 -0.79
C ASP A 97 -20.58 -2.56 -0.68
N ILE A 98 -19.58 -2.46 -1.56
CA ILE A 98 -18.63 -1.34 -1.64
C ILE A 98 -18.94 -0.34 -2.75
N LYS A 99 -20.02 -0.53 -3.52
CA LYS A 99 -20.37 0.33 -4.67
C LYS A 99 -20.52 1.82 -4.33
N HIS A 100 -20.86 2.11 -3.07
CA HIS A 100 -21.02 3.48 -2.57
C HIS A 100 -19.76 4.05 -1.90
N CYS A 101 -18.67 3.28 -1.86
CA CYS A 101 -17.39 3.78 -1.39
C CYS A 101 -16.71 4.61 -2.49
N ALA A 102 -15.96 5.64 -2.08
CA ALA A 102 -15.12 6.37 -3.01
C ALA A 102 -13.85 5.57 -3.30
N HIS A 103 -13.51 5.43 -4.59
CA HIS A 103 -12.31 4.75 -5.05
C HIS A 103 -11.16 5.75 -5.21
N GLY A 104 -9.94 5.38 -4.78
CA GLY A 104 -8.77 6.24 -5.00
C GLY A 104 -8.56 7.37 -3.98
N GLY A 105 -9.42 7.46 -2.95
CA GLY A 105 -9.38 8.54 -1.95
C GLY A 105 -10.44 9.62 -2.15
N GLN A 106 -10.36 10.68 -1.33
CA GLN A 106 -11.25 11.85 -1.29
C GLN A 106 -10.52 13.12 -0.88
#